data_AF-A0A7C1L347-F1
#
_entry.id   AF-A0A7C1L347-F1
#
_cell.length_a   1.000
_cell.length_b   1.000
_cell.length_c   1.000
_cell.angle_alpha   90.00
_cell.angle_beta   90.00
_cell.angle_gamma   90.00
#
_symmetry.space_group_name_H-M   'P 1'
#
loop_
_entity.id
_entity.type
_entity.pdbx_description
1 polymer ?
#
loop_
_entity_poly.entity_id
_entity_poly.type
_entity_poly.pdbx_seq_one_letter_code
_entity_poly.pdbx_strand_id
1 'polypeptide(L)' 'MIKKKQYLEVLNNILDTEDDVTEHFYKYTSDSLKYYKWLSEDQKEQISEITTKLRDDCQKHKNMVETLIKHVQESEKDVF' A
#
# COMPACT_ATOMS: atom_id res chain seq x y z
N MET A 1 15.61 -4.46 21.56
CA MET A 1 16.13 -3.35 20.73
C MET A 1 16.27 -3.86 19.32
N ILE A 2 15.54 -3.27 18.36
CA ILE A 2 15.64 -3.67 16.95
C ILE A 2 16.86 -2.95 16.38
N LYS A 3 17.78 -3.69 15.74
CA LYS A 3 18.95 -3.07 15.09
C LYS A 3 18.49 -2.27 13.88
N LYS A 4 19.18 -1.16 13.55
CA LYS A 4 18.91 -0.33 12.36
C LYS A 4 18.64 -1.16 11.10
N LYS A 5 19.45 -2.20 10.85
CA LYS A 5 19.26 -3.14 9.72
C LYS A 5 17.92 -3.88 9.77
N GLN A 6 17.55 -4.43 10.92
CA GLN A 6 16.28 -5.17 11.10
C GLN A 6 15.08 -4.23 10.97
N TYR A 7 15.20 -2.99 11.44
CA TYR A 7 14.15 -2.00 11.27
C TYR A 7 13.95 -1.63 9.79
N LEU A 8 15.04 -1.41 9.05
CA LEU A 8 15.00 -1.19 7.61
C LEU A 8 14.42 -2.40 6.85
N GLU A 9 14.75 -3.64 7.22
CA GLU A 9 14.14 -4.83 6.62
C GLU A 9 12.61 -4.84 6.82
N VAL A 10 12.13 -4.52 8.03
CA VAL A 10 10.69 -4.43 8.29
C VAL A 10 10.03 -3.34 7.44
N LEU A 11 10.64 -2.16 7.34
CA LEU A 11 10.09 -1.07 6.53
C LEU A 11 10.04 -1.41 5.04
N ASN A 12 11.08 -2.05 4.49
CA ASN A 12 11.07 -2.48 3.09
C ASN A 12 10.01 -3.57 2.83
N ASN A 13 9.85 -4.54 3.74
CA ASN A 13 8.80 -5.56 3.59
C ASN A 13 7.38 -4.97 3.60
N ILE A 14 7.14 -3.92 4.39
CA ILE A 14 5.87 -3.19 4.40
C ILE A 14 5.64 -2.53 3.03
N LEU A 15 6.68 -1.92 2.48
CA LEU A 15 6.65 -1.23 1.20
C LEU A 15 6.35 -2.20 0.04
N ASP A 16 7.01 -3.35 0.02
CA ASP A 16 6.76 -4.43 -0.94
C ASP A 16 5.31 -4.93 -0.85
N THR A 17 4.78 -5.09 0.37
CA THR A 17 3.40 -5.53 0.59
C THR A 17 2.38 -4.52 0.05
N GLU A 18 2.65 -3.22 0.21
CA GLU A 18 1.76 -2.16 -0.29
C GLU A 18 1.74 -2.08 -1.81
N ASP A 19 2.89 -2.29 -2.45
CA ASP A 19 2.99 -2.37 -3.91
C ASP A 19 2.23 -3.58 -4.44
N ASP A 20 2.40 -4.74 -3.83
CA ASP A 20 1.68 -5.96 -4.20
C ASP A 20 0.16 -5.78 -4.05
N VAL A 21 -0.32 -5.26 -2.92
CA VAL A 21 -1.75 -5.02 -2.69
C VAL A 21 -2.30 -4.00 -3.69
N THR A 22 -1.55 -2.94 -3.97
CA THR A 22 -1.97 -1.89 -4.91
C THR A 22 -2.09 -2.42 -6.33
N GLU A 23 -1.06 -3.14 -6.80
CA GLU A 23 -1.00 -3.62 -8.17
C GLU A 23 -1.91 -4.84 -8.41
N HIS A 24 -2.03 -5.74 -7.44
CA HIS A 24 -2.70 -7.01 -7.63
C HIS A 24 -4.12 -7.02 -7.10
N PHE A 25 -4.41 -6.40 -5.96
CA PHE A 25 -5.74 -6.47 -5.37
C PHE A 25 -6.64 -5.34 -5.86
N TYR A 26 -6.25 -4.07 -5.65
CA TYR A 26 -7.13 -2.96 -5.97
C TYR A 26 -7.33 -2.79 -7.48
N LYS A 27 -6.26 -2.87 -8.27
CA LYS A 27 -6.35 -2.76 -9.74
C LYS A 27 -7.18 -3.89 -10.34
N TYR A 28 -6.89 -5.15 -9.96
CA TYR A 28 -7.65 -6.30 -10.44
C TYR A 28 -9.12 -6.25 -10.04
N THR A 29 -9.42 -5.86 -8.79
CA THR A 29 -10.79 -5.75 -8.30
C THR A 29 -11.55 -4.71 -9.11
N SER A 30 -10.98 -3.51 -9.32
CA SER A 30 -11.60 -2.49 -10.16
C SER A 30 -11.80 -2.94 -11.61
N ASP A 31 -10.79 -3.55 -12.23
CA ASP A 31 -10.85 -4.01 -13.63
C ASP A 31 -11.85 -5.16 -13.83
N SER A 32 -12.08 -5.97 -12.80
CA SER A 32 -12.95 -7.14 -12.84
C SER A 32 -14.43 -6.84 -12.55
N LEU A 33 -14.77 -5.66 -12.00
CA LEU A 33 -16.14 -5.29 -11.64
C LEU A 33 -17.15 -5.44 -12.78
N LYS A 34 -16.73 -5.14 -14.02
CA LYS A 34 -17.56 -5.28 -15.23
C LYS A 34 -18.02 -6.72 -15.50
N TYR A 35 -17.32 -7.73 -14.96
CA TYR A 35 -17.64 -9.13 -15.16
C TYR A 35 -18.58 -9.71 -14.09
N TYR A 36 -18.78 -9.01 -12.98
CA TYR A 36 -19.67 -9.47 -11.91
C TYR A 36 -21.14 -9.20 -12.26
N LYS A 37 -21.79 -10.23 -12.82
CA LYS A 37 -23.21 -10.19 -13.23
C LYS A 37 -24.20 -10.11 -12.07
N TRP A 38 -23.75 -10.41 -10.86
CA TRP A 38 -24.57 -10.40 -9.64
C TRP A 38 -24.60 -9.05 -8.94
N LEU A 39 -23.78 -8.08 -9.38
CA LEU A 39 -23.77 -6.72 -8.88
C LEU A 39 -24.62 -5.82 -9.78
N SER A 40 -25.43 -4.94 -9.18
CA SER A 40 -26.02 -3.80 -9.89
C SER A 40 -24.95 -2.78 -10.26
N GLU A 41 -25.24 -1.88 -11.20
CA GLU A 41 -24.31 -0.81 -11.57
C GLU A 41 -24.00 0.10 -10.38
N ASP A 42 -24.99 0.47 -9.56
CA ASP A 42 -24.79 1.25 -8.33
C ASP A 42 -23.83 0.54 -7.35
N GLN A 43 -23.93 -0.79 -7.21
CA GLN A 43 -23.03 -1.56 -6.35
C GLN A 43 -21.62 -1.62 -6.92
N LYS A 44 -21.48 -1.73 -8.25
CA LYS A 44 -20.16 -1.68 -8.91
C LYS A 44 -19.51 -0.32 -8.73
N GLU A 45 -20.28 0.76 -8.85
CA GLU A 45 -19.79 2.12 -8.63
C GLU A 45 -19.31 2.30 -7.19
N GLN A 46 -20.10 1.88 -6.19
CA GLN A 46 -19.69 1.92 -4.78
C GLN A 46 -18.40 1.12 -4.51
N ILE A 47 -18.30 -0.10 -5.05
CA ILE A 47 -17.09 -0.91 -4.89
C ILE A 47 -15.90 -0.24 -5.57
N SER A 48 -16.08 0.33 -6.77
CA SER A 48 -15.03 1.06 -7.48
C SER A 48 -14.54 2.27 -6.68
N GLU A 49 -15.44 3.05 -6.08
CA GLU A 49 -15.08 4.18 -5.22
C GLU A 49 -14.30 3.74 -3.98
N ILE A 50 -14.76 2.70 -3.27
CA ILE A 50 -14.09 2.17 -2.08
C ILE A 50 -12.69 1.66 -2.45
N THR A 51 -12.59 0.88 -3.53
CA THR A 51 -11.34 0.30 -4.01
C THR A 51 -10.35 1.40 -4.42
N THR A 52 -10.83 2.48 -5.04
CA THR A 52 -10.01 3.64 -5.40
C THR A 52 -9.49 4.38 -4.16
N LYS A 53 -10.35 4.64 -3.17
CA LYS A 53 -9.94 5.28 -1.91
C LYS A 53 -8.88 4.46 -1.18
N LEU A 54 -9.07 3.15 -1.07
CA LEU A 54 -8.11 2.25 -0.43
C LEU A 54 -6.76 2.23 -1.17
N ARG A 55 -6.79 2.24 -2.51
CA ARG A 55 -5.57 2.37 -3.33
C ARG A 55 -4.84 3.69 -3.06
N ASP A 56 -5.56 4.79 -3.04
CA ASP A 56 -4.96 6.12 -2.79
C ASP A 56 -4.36 6.20 -1.38
N ASP A 57 -5.01 5.60 -0.40
CA ASP A 57 -4.49 5.56 0.98
C ASP A 57 -3.26 4.65 1.10
N CYS A 58 -3.20 3.51 0.40
CA CYS A 58 -1.97 2.73 0.28
C CYS A 58 -0.84 3.54 -0.35
N GLN A 59 -1.10 4.30 -1.42
CA GLN A 59 -0.06 5.14 -2.02
C GLN A 59 0.47 6.21 -1.05
N LYS A 60 -0.39 6.80 -0.22
CA LYS A 60 0.04 7.73 0.82
C LYS A 60 0.88 7.04 1.89
N HIS A 61 0.47 5.85 2.34
CA HIS A 61 1.21 5.09 3.33
C HIS A 61 2.59 4.70 2.80
N LYS A 62 2.69 4.23 1.55
CA LYS A 62 3.95 3.98 0.86
C LYS A 62 4.88 5.20 0.89
N ASN A 63 4.40 6.37 0.49
CA ASN A 63 5.20 7.59 0.49
C ASN A 63 5.72 7.95 1.90
N MET A 64 4.92 7.69 2.95
CA MET A 64 5.34 7.89 4.34
C MET A 64 6.42 6.90 4.75
N VAL A 65 6.29 5.62 4.36
CA VAL A 65 7.29 4.58 4.63
C VAL A 65 8.60 4.87 3.88
N GLU A 66 8.55 5.28 2.62
CA GLU A 66 9.72 5.72 1.85
C GLU A 66 10.48 6.86 2.54
N THR A 67 9.72 7.87 3.01
CA THR A 67 10.28 9.01 3.74
C THR A 67 10.95 8.56 5.04
N LEU A 68 10.33 7.62 5.76
CA LEU A 68 10.87 7.05 6.99
C LEU A 68 12.13 6.23 6.74
N ILE A 69 12.15 5.39 5.70
CA ILE A 69 13.34 4.63 5.28
C ILE A 69 14.49 5.59 5.00
N LYS A 70 14.26 6.65 4.21
CA LYS A 70 15.27 7.65 3.89
C LYS A 70 15.83 8.30 5.15
N HIS A 71 14.95 8.73 6.06
CA HIS A 71 15.37 9.36 7.32
C HIS A 71 16.22 8.41 8.18
N VAL A 72 15.82 7.14 8.26
CA VAL A 72 16.56 6.10 8.99
C VAL A 72 17.92 5.84 8.35
N GLN A 73 18.00 5.76 7.02
CA GLN A 73 19.24 5.53 6.29
C GLN A 73 20.23 6.69 6.51
N GLU A 74 19.77 7.93 6.33
CA GLU A 74 20.56 9.17 6.46
C GLU A 74 20.94 9.51 7.91
N SER A 75 20.26 8.94 8.90
CA SER A 75 20.62 9.12 10.31
C SER A 75 21.99 8.47 10.60
N GLU A 76 22.98 9.29 10.92
CA GLU A 76 24.27 8.87 11.51
C GLU A 76 24.13 8.35 12.94
N LYS A 77 23.02 8.69 13.61
CA LYS A 77 22.69 8.09 14.90
C LYS A 77 22.18 6.68 14.68
N ASP A 78 22.62 5.76 15.54
CA ASP A 78 21.88 4.51 15.72
C ASP A 78 20.41 4.88 15.93
N VAL A 79 19.51 4.11 15.33
CA VAL A 79 18.05 4.32 15.51
C VAL A 79 17.66 4.16 17.00
N PHE A 80 18.59 3.71 17.84
CA PHE A 80 18.61 3.77 19.30
C PHE A 80 20.04 3.93 19.82
#